data_AF-A0A7W0T7R8-F1
#
_entry.id   AF-A0A7W0T7R8-F1
#
_cell.length_a   1.000
_cell.length_b   1.000
_cell.length_c   1.000
_cell.angle_alpha   90.00
_cell.angle_beta   90.00
_cell.angle_gamma   90.00
#
_symmetry.space_group_name_H-M   'P 1'
#
loop_
_entity.id
_entity.type
_entity.pdbx_description
1 polymer ?
#
loop_
_entity_poly.entity_id
_entity_poly.type
_entity_poly.pdbx_seq_one_letter_code
_entity_poly.pdbx_strand_id
1 'polypeptide(L)' 'LEDRDFLLSKQINFETIHIHDVVAERFGTVGELRGELESGDPSPRQTTLADWLASESVL' A
#
# COMPACT_ATOMS: atom_id res chain seq x y z
N LEU A 1 -8.13 5.57 -10.30
CA LEU A 1 -8.44 5.19 -8.92
C LEU A 1 -8.79 6.47 -8.17
N GLU A 2 -9.91 6.46 -7.46
CA GLU A 2 -10.32 7.50 -6.53
C GLU A 2 -9.51 7.40 -5.23
N ASP A 3 -9.47 8.46 -4.43
CA ASP A 3 -8.64 8.52 -3.22
C ASP A 3 -9.00 7.48 -2.17
N ARG A 4 -10.26 7.05 -2.14
CA ARG A 4 -10.76 6.01 -1.22
C ARG A 4 -10.51 4.59 -1.71
N ASP A 5 -10.10 4.40 -2.96
CA ASP A 5 -9.80 3.07 -3.48
C ASP A 5 -8.60 2.50 -2.72
N PHE A 6 -8.65 1.20 -2.40
CA PHE A 6 -7.53 0.50 -1.78
C PHE A 6 -6.56 -0.01 -2.84
N LEU A 7 -5.26 0.19 -2.59
CA LEU A 7 -4.18 -0.32 -3.43
C LEU A 7 -3.24 -1.18 -2.60
N LEU A 8 -2.91 -2.37 -3.13
CA LEU A 8 -1.80 -3.20 -2.68
C LEU A 8 -0.76 -3.26 -3.80
N SER A 9 0.42 -2.71 -3.56
CA SER A 9 1.58 -2.85 -4.44
C SER A 9 2.59 -3.79 -3.79
N LYS A 10 3.00 -4.81 -4.53
CA LYS A 10 3.99 -5.80 -4.10
C LYS A 10 5.04 -5.95 -5.20
N GLN A 11 6.29 -5.75 -4.84
CA GLN A 11 7.43 -6.02 -5.68
C GLN A 11 8.18 -7.23 -5.13
N ILE A 12 8.57 -8.12 -6.03
CA ILE A 12 9.43 -9.26 -5.75
C ILE A 12 10.68 -9.10 -6.60
N ASN A 13 11.83 -9.04 -5.94
CA ASN A 13 13.12 -9.01 -6.62
C ASN A 13 13.70 -10.42 -6.63
N PHE A 14 13.89 -10.95 -7.85
CA PHE A 14 14.71 -12.12 -8.07
C PHE A 14 16.17 -11.73 -7.90
N GLU A 15 16.75 -12.12 -6.77
CA GLU A 15 18.14 -11.84 -6.49
C GLU A 15 19.02 -12.92 -7.12
N THR A 16 19.85 -12.52 -8.08
CA THR A 16 20.70 -13.44 -8.84
C THR A 16 21.83 -14.06 -8.03
N ILE A 17 22.19 -13.47 -6.88
CA ILE A 17 23.25 -13.97 -5.99
C ILE A 17 22.75 -14.60 -4.68
N HIS A 18 21.44 -14.60 -4.43
CA HIS A 18 20.84 -15.21 -3.24
C HIS A 18 19.73 -16.18 -3.65
N ILE A 19 19.61 -17.32 -2.96
CA ILE A 19 18.56 -18.31 -3.23
C ILE A 19 17.22 -17.99 -2.52
N HIS A 20 16.93 -16.71 -2.32
CA HIS A 20 15.69 -16.24 -1.72
C HIS A 20 15.21 -14.96 -2.39
N ASP A 21 13.90 -14.80 -2.48
CA ASP A 21 13.30 -13.58 -2.98
C ASP A 21 13.35 -12.48 -1.93
N VAL A 22 13.55 -11.24 -2.38
CA VAL A 22 13.36 -10.05 -1.55
C VAL A 22 12.03 -9.42 -1.94
N VAL A 23 11.18 -9.17 -0.95
CA VAL A 23 9.84 -8.62 -1.16
C VAL A 23 9.75 -7.23 -0.56
N ALA A 24 9.15 -6.31 -1.29
CA ALA A 24 8.74 -5.01 -0.81
C ALA A 24 7.24 -4.83 -1.02
N GLU A 25 6.54 -4.37 0.01
CA GLU A 25 5.10 -4.14 -0.01
C GLU A 25 4.77 -2.74 0.49
N ARG A 26 3.83 -2.09 -0.21
CA ARG A 26 3.17 -0.88 0.27
C ARG A 26 1.68 -0.99 -0.07
N PHE A 27 0.84 -0.65 0.90
CA PHE A 27 -0.61 -0.65 0.74
C PHE A 27 -1.24 0.46 1.56
N GLY A 28 -2.46 0.84 1.17
CA GLY A 28 -3.23 1.92 1.80
C GLY A 28 -4.31 2.39 0.84
N THR A 29 -4.97 3.50 1.19
CA THR A 29 -5.83 4.19 0.22
C THR A 29 -4.98 4.92 -0.82
N VAL A 30 -5.53 5.15 -2.01
CA VAL A 30 -4.82 5.88 -3.07
C VAL A 30 -4.48 7.31 -2.64
N GLY A 31 -5.32 7.95 -1.82
CA GLY A 31 -5.04 9.27 -1.26
C GLY A 31 -3.82 9.26 -0.33
N GLU A 32 -3.70 8.26 0.55
CA GLU A 32 -2.52 8.08 1.43
C GLU A 32 -1.25 7.92 0.60
N LEU A 33 -1.26 7.02 -0.39
CA LEU A 33 -0.08 6.73 -1.21
C LEU A 33 0.32 7.90 -2.10
N ARG A 34 -0.64 8.68 -2.61
CA ARG A 34 -0.33 9.88 -3.38
C ARG A 34 0.30 10.96 -2.49
N GLY A 35 -0.23 11.16 -1.29
CA GLY A 35 0.35 12.10 -0.31
C GLY A 35 1.79 11.72 0.06
N GLU A 36 2.08 10.42 0.21
CA GLU A 36 3.44 9.92 0.44
C GLU A 36 4.38 10.25 -0.72
N LEU A 37 3.93 10.03 -1.96
CA LEU A 37 4.73 10.32 -3.15
C LEU A 37 4.98 11.81 -3.35
N GLU A 38 4.00 12.65 -3.00
CA GLU A 38 4.08 14.11 -3.15
C GLU A 38 4.94 14.77 -2.06
N SER A 39 4.81 14.32 -0.81
CA SER A 39 5.54 14.89 0.33
C SER A 39 6.91 14.27 0.56
N GLY A 40 7.10 13.01 0.17
CA GLY A 40 8.25 12.19 0.55
C GLY A 40 8.19 11.68 1.99
N ASP A 41 7.18 12.07 2.76
CA ASP A 41 6.97 11.64 4.13
C ASP A 41 5.96 10.48 4.18
N PRO A 42 6.14 9.49 5.07
CA PRO A 42 5.15 8.45 5.28
C PRO A 42 3.80 9.03 5.73
N SER A 43 2.70 8.45 5.28
CA SER A 43 1.39 8.83 5.78
C SER A 43 1.32 8.57 7.30
N PRO A 44 0.78 9.50 8.09
CA PRO A 44 0.61 9.31 9.54
C PRO A 44 -0.32 8.14 9.87
N ARG A 45 -1.14 7.70 8.89
CA ARG A 45 -1.98 6.51 8.98
C ARG A 45 -1.80 5.66 7.72
N GLN A 46 -1.67 4.36 7.91
CA GLN A 46 -1.76 3.39 6.83
C GLN A 46 -3.06 2.60 7.01
N THR A 47 -4.02 2.78 6.09
CA THR A 47 -5.26 2.02 6.15
C THR A 47 -4.98 0.56 5.80
N THR A 48 -5.37 -0.36 6.68
CA THR A 48 -5.26 -1.80 6.42
C THR A 48 -6.39 -2.28 5.50
N LEU A 49 -6.21 -3.41 4.83
CA LEU A 49 -7.28 -4.01 4.03
C LEU A 49 -8.54 -4.29 4.89
N ALA A 50 -8.34 -4.73 6.13
CA ALA A 50 -9.44 -4.99 7.06
C ALA A 50 -10.20 -3.71 7.42
N ASP A 51 -9.49 -2.63 7.73
CA ASP A 51 -10.11 -1.33 8.03
C ASP A 51 -10.86 -0.77 6.82
N TRP A 52 -10.28 -0.90 5.62
CA TRP A 52 -10.92 -0.48 4.38
C TRP A 52 -12.21 -1.26 4.12
N LEU A 53 -12.17 -2.59 4.18
CA LEU A 53 -13.37 -3.44 4.00
C LEU A 53 -14.44 -3.15 5.06
N ALA A 54 -14.02 -2.94 6.31
CA ALA A 54 -14.94 -2.58 7.39
C ALA A 54 -15.63 -1.23 7.12
N SER A 55 -14.94 -0.28 6.50
CA SER A 55 -15.49 1.04 6.16
C SER A 55 -16.47 0.99 4.97
N GLU A 56 -16.27 0.07 4.02
CA GLU A 56 -17.17 -0.15 2.88
C GLU A 56 -18.40 -0.97 3.26
N SER A 57 -18.31 -1.81 4.31
CA SER A 57 -19.39 -2.70 4.76
C SER A 57 -20.48 -2.01 5.59
N VAL A 58 -20.43 -0.69 5.75
CA VAL A 58 -21.43 0.12 6.49
C VAL A 58 -22.51 0.70 5.55
N LEU A 59 -22.62 0.19 4.32
CA LEU A 59 -23.73 0.43 3.39
C LEU A 59 -24.70 -0.75 3.38
#